data_AF-A0AAD2FNH3-F1
#
_entry.id   AF-A0AAD2FNH3-F1
#
_cell.length_a   1.000
_cell.length_b   1.000
_cell.length_c   1.000
_cell.angle_alpha   90.00
_cell.angle_beta   90.00
_cell.angle_gamma   90.00
#
_symmetry.space_group_name_H-M   'P 1'
#
loop_
_entity.id
_entity.type
_entity.pdbx_description
1 polymer ?
#
loop_
_entity_poly.entity_id
_entity_poly.type
_entity_poly.pdbx_seq_one_letter_code
_entity_poly.pdbx_strand_id
1 'polypeptide(L)'
;MAVDWLLKQWAPNLLTRPKVRIACDSLSAIEMAFKDRRLSPTDAQFDLVSTIWEAILRYSMDWWPQHVYGHLDKSNIFDKLSWWEKRNLENDGMAVEYRKELEAANHLMSIAVNPRFFT
;
A
#
# COMPACT_ATOMS: atom_id res chain seq x y z
N MET A 1 -15.93 5.23 -26.74
CA MET A 1 -17.18 4.90 -27.49
C MET A 1 -17.04 3.65 -28.37
N ALA A 2 -16.24 3.61 -29.43
CA ALA A 2 -16.11 2.40 -30.27
C ALA A 2 -15.36 1.24 -29.59
N VAL A 3 -14.28 1.55 -28.85
CA VAL A 3 -13.46 0.56 -28.11
C VAL A 3 -14.28 -0.09 -26.99
N ASP A 4 -15.03 0.70 -26.20
CA ASP A 4 -15.89 0.18 -25.14
C ASP A 4 -17.00 -0.73 -25.67
N TRP A 5 -17.53 -0.42 -26.85
CA TRP A 5 -18.54 -1.24 -27.51
C TRP A 5 -17.94 -2.57 -27.99
N LEU A 6 -16.78 -2.56 -28.65
CA LEU A 6 -16.08 -3.77 -29.09
C LEU A 6 -15.70 -4.69 -27.92
N LEU A 7 -15.21 -4.12 -26.81
CA LEU A 7 -14.89 -4.88 -25.60
C LEU A 7 -16.13 -5.57 -25.01
N LYS A 8 -17.29 -4.88 -24.99
CA LYS A 8 -18.56 -5.49 -24.55
C LYS A 8 -19.04 -6.61 -25.47
N GLN A 9 -18.78 -6.54 -26.78
CA GLN A 9 -19.18 -7.57 -27.73
C GLN A 9 -18.29 -8.81 -27.69
N TRP A 10 -16.97 -8.62 -27.59
CA TRP A 10 -15.99 -9.70 -27.76
C TRP A 10 -15.42 -10.24 -26.45
N ALA A 11 -15.50 -9.46 -25.37
CA ALA A 11 -15.05 -9.87 -24.04
C ALA A 11 -16.03 -9.35 -22.97
N PRO A 12 -17.31 -9.78 -22.98
CA PRO A 12 -18.35 -9.26 -22.09
C PRO A 12 -18.05 -9.47 -20.60
N ASN A 13 -17.18 -10.43 -20.29
CA ASN A 13 -16.74 -10.73 -18.92
C ASN A 13 -15.41 -10.06 -18.54
N LEU A 14 -14.76 -9.35 -19.47
CA LEU A 14 -13.58 -8.56 -19.16
C LEU A 14 -14.05 -7.35 -18.35
N LEU A 15 -13.65 -7.32 -17.07
CA LEU A 15 -13.88 -6.16 -16.24
C LEU A 15 -13.26 -4.94 -16.93
N THR A 16 -14.11 -4.01 -17.38
CA THR A 16 -13.69 -2.74 -18.00
C THR A 16 -12.86 -1.88 -17.03
N ARG A 17 -12.95 -2.19 -15.72
CA ARG A 17 -12.07 -1.71 -14.66
C ARG A 17 -11.66 -2.88 -13.75
N PRO A 18 -10.38 -3.25 -13.71
CA PRO A 18 -9.90 -4.24 -12.75
C PRO A 18 -10.11 -3.73 -11.32
N LYS A 19 -10.47 -4.64 -10.40
CA LYS A 19 -10.57 -4.33 -8.97
C LYS A 19 -9.28 -4.70 -8.27
N VAL A 20 -8.65 -3.75 -7.59
CA VAL A 20 -7.43 -3.95 -6.82
C VAL A 20 -7.75 -3.76 -5.35
N ARG A 21 -7.54 -4.81 -4.54
CA ARG A 21 -7.64 -4.71 -3.09
C ARG A 21 -6.26 -4.47 -2.49
N ILE A 22 -6.18 -3.50 -1.58
CA ILE A 22 -4.96 -3.18 -0.85
C ILE A 22 -5.28 -3.28 0.63
N ALA A 23 -4.50 -4.10 1.35
CA ALA A 23 -4.56 -4.17 2.79
C ALA A 23 -3.37 -3.40 3.38
N CYS A 24 -3.61 -2.61 4.43
CA CYS A 24 -2.57 -1.93 5.20
C CYS A 24 -2.99 -1.84 6.66
N ASP A 25 -2.04 -2.02 7.57
CA ASP A 25 -2.27 -1.97 9.01
C ASP A 25 -2.31 -0.55 9.59
N SER A 26 -1.85 0.43 8.81
CA SER A 26 -1.93 1.84 9.14
C SER A 26 -3.20 2.46 8.58
N LEU A 27 -4.19 2.69 9.45
CA LEU A 27 -5.43 3.37 9.07
C LEU A 27 -5.16 4.79 8.55
N SER A 28 -4.21 5.50 9.15
CA SER A 28 -3.82 6.85 8.71
C SER A 28 -3.19 6.84 7.32
N ALA A 29 -2.40 5.82 6.97
CA ALA A 29 -1.84 5.67 5.63
C ALA A 29 -2.95 5.46 4.58
N ILE A 30 -3.93 4.62 4.88
CA ILE A 30 -5.11 4.41 4.01
C ILE A 30 -5.87 5.71 3.81
N GLU A 31 -6.16 6.43 4.90
CA GLU A 31 -6.87 7.71 4.81
C GLU A 31 -6.07 8.74 4.01
N MET A 32 -4.75 8.80 4.18
CA MET A 32 -3.92 9.74 3.42
C MET A 32 -3.86 9.41 1.93
N ALA A 33 -3.82 8.13 1.58
CA ALA A 33 -3.65 7.67 0.20
C ALA A 33 -4.95 7.62 -0.60
N PHE A 34 -6.09 7.29 0.02
CA PHE A 34 -7.33 6.98 -0.70
C PHE A 34 -8.52 7.89 -0.37
N LYS A 35 -8.42 8.75 0.67
CA LYS A 35 -9.49 9.71 0.99
C LYS A 35 -9.33 10.96 0.13
N ASP A 36 -10.45 11.53 -0.28
CA ASP A 36 -10.48 12.76 -1.07
C ASP A 36 -10.00 13.95 -0.21
N ARG A 37 -8.70 14.24 -0.27
CA ARG A 37 -8.04 15.32 0.47
C ARG A 37 -6.99 15.98 -0.41
N ARG A 38 -6.81 17.29 -0.25
CA ARG A 38 -5.72 18.01 -0.94
C ARG A 38 -4.39 17.71 -0.24
N LEU A 39 -3.41 17.20 -1.00
CA LEU A 39 -2.05 16.99 -0.50
C LEU A 39 -1.30 18.33 -0.39
N SER A 40 -0.57 18.51 0.72
CA SER A 40 0.35 19.64 0.91
C SER A 40 1.80 19.14 0.82
N PRO A 41 2.75 19.87 0.20
CA PRO A 41 4.17 19.52 0.21
C PRO A 41 4.79 19.38 1.61
N THR A 42 4.14 19.94 2.63
CA THR A 42 4.53 19.81 4.04
C THR A 42 3.96 18.57 4.73
N ASP A 43 3.12 17.80 4.04
CA ASP A 43 2.56 16.57 4.58
C ASP A 43 3.66 15.53 4.77
N ALA A 44 3.54 14.74 5.84
CA ALA A 44 4.43 13.61 6.05
C ALA A 44 4.35 12.67 4.84
N GLN A 45 5.51 12.18 4.38
CA GLN A 45 5.60 11.23 3.27
C GLN A 45 4.96 11.73 1.97
N PHE A 46 4.97 13.05 1.73
CA PHE A 46 4.36 13.67 0.55
C PHE A 46 4.71 12.94 -0.76
N ASP A 47 6.00 12.67 -1.01
CA ASP A 47 6.46 12.02 -2.25
C ASP A 47 5.82 10.64 -2.47
N LEU A 48 5.68 9.85 -1.40
CA LEU A 48 5.06 8.53 -1.46
C LEU A 48 3.56 8.67 -1.75
N VAL A 49 2.88 9.56 -1.02
CA VAL A 49 1.43 9.74 -1.16
C VAL A 49 1.06 10.36 -2.51
N SER A 50 1.85 11.31 -3.02
CA SER A 50 1.67 11.91 -4.34
C SER A 50 1.88 10.89 -5.46
N THR A 51 2.86 9.99 -5.31
CA THR A 51 3.09 8.88 -6.25
C THR A 51 1.92 7.92 -6.28
N ILE A 52 1.37 7.57 -5.11
CA ILE A 52 0.17 6.73 -5.01
C ILE A 52 -1.02 7.41 -5.68
N TRP A 53 -1.23 8.70 -5.42
CA TRP A 53 -2.28 9.49 -6.08
C TRP A 53 -2.13 9.53 -7.60
N GLU A 54 -0.91 9.76 -8.10
CA GLU A 54 -0.64 9.71 -9.54
C GLU A 54 -1.02 8.35 -10.12
N ALA A 55 -0.64 7.25 -9.46
CA ALA A 55 -1.01 5.91 -9.90
C ALA A 55 -2.55 5.69 -9.88
N ILE A 56 -3.23 6.11 -8.82
CA ILE A 56 -4.69 6.00 -8.70
C ILE A 56 -5.40 6.75 -9.82
N LEU A 57 -4.93 7.96 -10.15
CA LEU A 57 -5.51 8.80 -11.20
C LEU A 57 -5.16 8.32 -12.62
N ARG A 58 -3.93 7.83 -12.79
CA ARG A 58 -3.40 7.38 -14.09
C ARG A 58 -4.03 6.07 -14.54
N TYR A 59 -4.26 5.15 -13.60
CA TYR A 59 -4.79 3.84 -13.92
C TYR A 59 -6.29 3.78 -13.64
N SER A 60 -7.09 3.47 -14.67
CA SER A 60 -8.54 3.26 -14.54
C SER A 60 -8.85 1.92 -13.87
N MET A 61 -8.53 1.80 -12.58
CA MET A 61 -8.78 0.66 -11.72
C MET A 61 -9.70 1.05 -10.56
N ASP A 62 -10.48 0.09 -10.07
CA ASP A 62 -11.28 0.26 -8.87
C ASP A 62 -10.43 -0.14 -7.65
N TRP A 63 -9.95 0.85 -6.92
CA TRP A 63 -9.13 0.64 -5.72
C TRP A 63 -9.99 0.43 -4.48
N TRP A 64 -9.73 -0.65 -3.76
CA TRP A 64 -10.46 -1.07 -2.57
C TRP A 64 -9.49 -1.19 -1.39
N PRO A 65 -9.20 -0.07 -0.70
CA PRO A 65 -8.36 -0.10 0.47
C PRO A 65 -9.11 -0.73 1.66
N GLN A 66 -8.40 -1.55 2.43
CA GLN A 66 -8.89 -2.23 3.61
C GLN A 66 -7.86 -2.04 4.74
N HIS A 67 -8.34 -1.60 5.89
CA HIS A 67 -7.54 -1.63 7.11
C HIS A 67 -7.46 -3.05 7.65
N VAL A 68 -6.27 -3.49 8.03
CA VAL A 68 -6.02 -4.76 8.71
C VAL A 68 -5.33 -4.51 10.05
N TYR A 69 -5.32 -5.48 10.96
CA TYR A 69 -4.60 -5.34 12.21
C TYR A 69 -3.18 -5.90 12.06
N GLY A 70 -2.17 -5.03 12.18
CA GLY A 70 -0.75 -5.40 12.06
C GLY A 70 -0.04 -5.58 13.41
N HIS A 71 -0.65 -5.18 14.53
CA HIS A 71 0.00 -5.26 15.82
C HIS A 71 -0.14 -6.65 16.46
N LEU A 72 1.01 -7.34 16.54
CA LEU A 72 1.28 -8.47 17.44
C LEU A 72 1.37 -8.06 18.93
N ASP A 73 0.89 -6.87 19.29
CA ASP A 73 0.79 -6.47 20.68
C ASP A 73 -0.38 -7.21 21.32
N LYS A 74 -0.01 -8.37 21.88
CA LYS A 74 -0.76 -9.22 22.82
C LYS A 74 -1.54 -10.36 22.16
N SER A 75 -0.94 -11.55 22.22
CA SER A 75 -1.63 -12.84 22.41
C SER A 75 -2.43 -13.48 21.25
N ASN A 76 -2.48 -12.90 20.05
CA ASN A 76 -3.13 -13.58 18.93
C ASN A 76 -2.22 -14.62 18.27
N ILE A 77 -2.62 -15.89 18.41
CA ILE A 77 -2.03 -17.05 17.72
C ILE A 77 -2.12 -16.78 16.22
N PHE A 78 -0.99 -16.81 15.50
CA PHE A 78 -0.89 -16.58 14.06
C PHE A 78 -1.96 -17.34 13.25
N ASP A 79 -2.39 -18.51 13.72
CA ASP A 79 -3.45 -19.32 13.11
C ASP A 79 -4.82 -18.65 13.05
N LYS A 80 -5.09 -17.69 13.94
CA LYS A 80 -6.35 -16.92 13.98
C LYS A 80 -6.36 -15.70 13.06
N LEU A 81 -5.21 -15.36 12.47
CA LEU A 81 -5.12 -14.22 11.55
C LEU A 81 -5.76 -14.55 10.21
N SER A 82 -6.43 -13.56 9.64
CA SER A 82 -6.92 -13.62 8.27
C SER A 82 -5.75 -13.72 7.28
N TRP A 83 -6.06 -14.10 6.05
CA TRP A 83 -5.06 -14.19 4.99
C TRP A 83 -4.32 -12.86 4.78
N TRP A 84 -5.02 -11.72 4.86
CA TRP A 84 -4.43 -10.40 4.69
C TRP A 84 -3.51 -9.98 5.84
N GLU A 85 -3.91 -10.25 7.08
CA GLU A 85 -3.12 -9.95 8.27
C GLU A 85 -1.81 -10.74 8.28
N LYS A 86 -1.85 -12.03 7.91
CA LYS A 86 -0.65 -12.85 7.75
C LYS A 86 0.32 -12.25 6.74
N ARG A 87 -0.19 -11.80 5.58
CA ARG A 87 0.63 -11.19 4.53
C ARG A 87 1.20 -9.83 4.92
N ASN A 88 0.46 -9.04 5.70
CA ASN A 88 0.99 -7.79 6.25
C ASN A 88 2.20 -8.07 7.14
N LEU A 89 2.08 -9.05 8.06
CA LEU A 89 3.20 -9.45 8.93
C LEU A 89 4.40 -9.99 8.16
N GLU A 90 4.18 -10.81 7.14
CA GLU A 90 5.25 -11.30 6.26
C GLU A 90 5.97 -10.13 5.57
N ASN A 91 5.22 -9.16 5.05
CA ASN A 91 5.78 -8.00 4.37
C ASN A 91 6.57 -7.08 5.32
N ASP A 92 6.05 -6.84 6.53
CA ASP A 92 6.77 -6.09 7.56
C ASP A 92 8.07 -6.79 7.97
N GLY A 93 8.02 -8.11 8.11
CA GLY A 93 9.20 -8.94 8.37
C GLY A 93 10.24 -8.81 7.24
N MET A 94 9.82 -8.93 5.98
CA MET A 94 10.71 -8.75 4.82
C MET A 94 11.31 -7.33 4.77
N ALA A 95 10.53 -6.30 5.08
CA ALA A 95 11.01 -4.92 5.12
C ALA A 95 12.07 -4.72 6.22
N VAL A 96 11.89 -5.33 7.38
CA VAL A 96 12.87 -5.33 8.47
C VAL A 96 14.15 -6.06 8.08
N GLU A 97 14.06 -7.24 7.46
CA GLU A 97 15.24 -7.98 7.01
C GLU A 97 16.00 -7.22 5.91
N TYR A 98 15.29 -6.68 4.92
CA TYR A 98 15.92 -5.87 3.88
C TYR A 98 16.60 -4.62 4.45
N ARG A 99 16.02 -3.99 5.48
CA ARG A 99 16.69 -2.89 6.19
C ARG A 99 18.01 -3.35 6.83
N LYS A 100 18.02 -4.50 7.50
CA LYS A 100 19.26 -5.06 8.09
C LYS A 100 20.32 -5.35 7.03
N GLU A 101 19.92 -5.85 5.85
CA GLU A 101 20.82 -6.08 4.73
C GLU A 101 21.46 -4.77 4.24
N LEU A 102 20.66 -3.71 4.10
CA LEU A 102 21.16 -2.37 3.73
C LEU A 102 22.10 -1.79 4.79
N GLU A 103 21.79 -2.01 6.08
CA GLU A 103 22.66 -1.65 7.21
C GLU A 103 24.00 -2.38 7.12
N ALA A 104 23.98 -3.69 6.91
CA ALA A 104 25.17 -4.53 6.79
C ALA A 104 26.02 -4.18 5.56
N ALA A 105 25.39 -3.79 4.45
CA ALA A 105 26.07 -3.37 3.22
C ALA A 105 26.68 -1.94 3.31
N ASN A 106 26.55 -1.26 4.45
CA ASN A 106 26.95 0.14 4.65
C ASN A 106 26.30 1.11 3.64
N HIS A 107 25.13 0.73 3.09
CA HIS A 107 24.33 1.55 2.19
C HIS A 107 23.42 2.52 2.94
N LEU A 108 23.51 2.59 4.27
CA LEU A 108 22.71 3.47 5.13
C LEU A 108 22.76 4.95 4.73
N MET A 109 23.83 5.40 4.07
CA MET A 109 23.91 6.78 3.58
C MET A 109 22.88 7.11 2.47
N SER A 110 22.21 6.11 1.88
CA SER A 110 21.12 6.33 0.91
C SER A 110 19.72 6.25 1.52
N ILE A 111 19.57 5.80 2.77
CA ILE A 111 18.29 5.82 3.49
C ILE A 111 18.22 7.14 4.25
N ALA A 112 17.34 8.04 3.81
CA ALA A 112 17.12 9.30 4.53
C ALA A 112 16.81 9.00 6.00
N VAL A 113 17.62 9.58 6.91
CA VAL A 113 17.44 9.43 8.35
C VAL A 113 16.08 10.03 8.71
N ASN A 114 15.06 9.20 8.91
CA ASN A 114 13.74 9.65 9.33
C ASN A 114 13.64 9.53 10.86
N PRO A 115 13.79 10.63 11.62
CA PRO A 115 13.82 10.59 13.08
C PRO A 115 12.54 10.05 13.71
N ARG A 116 11.43 9.83 12.97
CA ARG A 116 10.22 9.18 13.49
C ARG A 116 10.24 7.65 13.48
N PHE A 117 11.12 7.01 12.70
CA PHE A 117 11.30 5.55 12.68
C PHE A 117 12.56 5.11 13.43
N PHE A 118 13.38 6.06 13.90
CA PHE A 118 14.69 5.83 14.49
C PHE A 118 14.87 6.57 15.84
N THR A 119 13.91 6.40 16.75
CA THR A 119 14.07 6.65 18.20
C THR A 119 13.71 5.41 18.97
#